data_AF-A0A132BVI9-F1
#
_entry.id   AF-A0A132BVI9-F1
#
_cell.length_a   1.000
_cell.length_b   1.000
_cell.length_c   1.000
_cell.angle_alpha   90.00
_cell.angle_beta   90.00
_cell.angle_gamma   90.00
#
_symmetry.space_group_name_H-M   'P 1'
#
loop_
_entity.id
_entity.type
_entity.pdbx_description
1 polymer ?
#
loop_
_entity_poly.entity_id
_entity_poly.type
_entity_poly.pdbx_seq_one_letter_code
_entity_poly.pdbx_strand_id
1 'polypeptide(L)' 'MAAIDTTRTAQGTLGLIGRIGALASTIYATVMVWNDLRMTRNALGALTDRELSDIGLIRGDIDALGSDSPLI' A
#
# COMPACT_ATOMS: atom_id res chain seq x y z
N MET A 1 -41.27 8.78 -33.68
CA MET A 1 -40.79 8.48 -32.31
C MET A 1 -39.37 7.96 -32.45
N ALA A 2 -38.38 8.71 -31.96
CA ALA A 2 -36.97 8.36 -32.11
C ALA A 2 -36.60 7.24 -31.13
N ALA A 3 -36.09 6.12 -31.65
CA ALA A 3 -35.47 5.08 -30.84
C ALA A 3 -34.13 5.62 -30.32
N ILE A 4 -33.96 5.64 -29.00
CA ILE A 4 -32.66 5.91 -28.39
C ILE A 4 -31.85 4.62 -28.47
N ASP A 5 -31.15 4.44 -29.59
CA ASP A 5 -30.09 3.44 -29.72
C ASP A 5 -28.80 4.04 -29.15
N THR A 6 -28.69 4.06 -27.82
CA THR A 6 -27.40 4.27 -27.17
C THR A 6 -26.58 3.01 -27.38
N THR A 7 -25.77 3.04 -28.43
CA THR A 7 -24.85 1.98 -28.80
C THR A 7 -23.95 1.62 -27.61
N ARG A 8 -24.00 0.33 -27.24
CA ARG A 8 -23.25 -0.33 -26.17
C ARG A 8 -21.76 -0.45 -26.53
N THR A 9 -21.03 0.66 -26.68
CA THR A 9 -19.58 0.61 -27.04
C THR A 9 -18.64 1.31 -26.07
N ALA A 10 -19.14 1.91 -24.98
CA ALA A 10 -18.26 2.46 -23.94
C ALA A 10 -17.84 1.43 -22.87
N GLN A 11 -18.46 0.24 -22.80
CA GLN A 11 -18.23 -0.69 -21.67
C GLN A 11 -17.11 -1.71 -21.91
N GLY A 12 -16.64 -1.92 -23.16
CA GLY A 12 -15.59 -2.89 -23.48
C GLY A 12 -14.16 -2.38 -23.23
N THR A 13 -13.91 -1.10 -23.57
CA THR A 13 -12.57 -0.49 -23.50
C THR A 13 -12.31 0.26 -22.18
N LEU A 14 -13.33 0.94 -21.63
CA LEU A 14 -13.23 1.59 -20.30
C LEU A 14 -13.07 0.56 -19.17
N GLY A 15 -13.66 -0.63 -19.30
CA GLY A 15 -13.50 -1.71 -18.33
C GLY A 15 -12.09 -2.29 -18.31
N LEU A 16 -11.40 -2.36 -19.47
CA LEU A 16 -10.01 -2.83 -19.56
C LEU A 16 -9.00 -1.85 -18.98
N ILE A 17 -9.16 -0.57 -19.32
CA ILE A 17 -8.28 0.49 -18.81
C ILE A 17 -8.52 0.67 -17.31
N GLY A 18 -9.78 0.60 -16.85
CA GLY A 18 -10.12 0.67 -15.43
C GLY A 18 -9.55 -0.49 -14.60
N ARG A 19 -9.61 -1.73 -15.09
CA ARG A 19 -9.02 -2.88 -14.37
C ARG A 19 -7.50 -2.86 -14.35
N ILE A 20 -6.85 -2.41 -15.43
CA ILE A 20 -5.38 -2.24 -15.45
C ILE A 20 -4.97 -1.12 -14.47
N GLY A 21 -5.69 -0.01 -14.45
CA GLY A 21 -5.48 1.07 -13.48
C GLY A 21 -5.66 0.60 -12.03
N ALA A 22 -6.70 -0.18 -11.76
CA ALA A 22 -6.96 -0.74 -10.43
C ALA A 22 -5.88 -1.75 -9.99
N LEU A 23 -5.36 -2.57 -10.90
CA LEU A 23 -4.24 -3.48 -10.60
C LEU A 23 -2.96 -2.70 -10.31
N ALA A 24 -2.65 -1.69 -11.13
CA ALA A 24 -1.48 -0.83 -10.93
C ALA A 24 -1.57 -0.07 -9.59
N SER A 25 -2.73 0.48 -9.24
CA SER A 25 -2.92 1.17 -7.95
C SER A 25 -2.78 0.22 -6.77
N THR A 26 -3.24 -1.03 -6.91
CA THR A 26 -3.10 -2.04 -5.85
C THR A 26 -1.63 -2.38 -5.64
N ILE A 27 -0.88 -2.68 -6.70
CA ILE A 27 0.56 -2.97 -6.62
C ILE A 27 1.31 -1.77 -6.03
N TYR A 28 0.99 -0.55 -6.47
CA TYR A 28 1.61 0.66 -5.96
C TYR A 28 1.33 0.87 -4.47
N ALA A 29 0.09 0.67 -4.02
CA ALA A 29 -0.29 0.75 -2.62
C ALA A 29 0.47 -0.28 -1.77
N THR A 30 0.59 -1.52 -2.26
CA THR A 30 1.33 -2.59 -1.60
C THR A 30 2.82 -2.24 -1.43
N VAL A 31 3.45 -1.69 -2.47
CA VAL A 31 4.86 -1.25 -2.43
C VAL A 31 5.04 -0.06 -1.49
N MET A 32 4.09 0.87 -1.49
CA MET A 32 4.13 2.05 -0.60
C MET A 32 4.08 1.62 0.87
N VAL A 33 3.18 0.71 1.23
CA VAL A 33 3.08 0.17 2.60
C VAL A 33 4.37 -0.52 3.02
N TRP A 34 4.97 -1.34 2.16
CA TRP A 34 6.25 -1.99 2.47
C TRP A 34 7.38 -0.98 2.68
N ASN A 35 7.44 0.05 1.84
CA ASN A 35 8.48 1.07 1.96
C ASN A 35 8.31 1.88 3.25
N ASP A 36 7.07 2.24 3.60
CA ASP A 36 6.76 2.93 4.85
C ASP A 36 7.21 2.10 6.06
N LEU A 37 6.82 0.81 6.10
CA LEU A 37 7.24 -0.11 7.15
C LEU A 37 8.77 -0.23 7.27
N ARG A 38 9.48 -0.30 6.15
CA ARG A 38 10.94 -0.34 6.12
C ARG A 38 11.55 0.97 6.62
N MET A 39 10.98 2.11 6.23
CA MET A 39 11.44 3.42 6.66
C MET A 39 11.21 3.61 8.16
N THR A 40 10.05 3.21 8.69
CA THR A 40 9.76 3.21 10.13
C THR A 40 10.72 2.31 10.89
N ARG A 41 11.00 1.09 10.39
CA ARG A 41 11.96 0.17 11.02
C ARG A 41 13.36 0.76 11.07
N ASN A 42 13.82 1.39 9.99
CA ASN A 42 15.13 2.06 9.95
C ASN A 42 15.18 3.26 10.89
N ALA A 43 14.14 4.09 10.89
CA ALA A 43 14.04 5.25 11.76
C ALA A 43 14.10 4.82 13.23
N LEU A 44 13.28 3.85 13.64
CA LEU A 44 13.27 3.28 15.00
C LEU A 44 14.59 2.58 15.34
N GLY A 45 15.20 1.87 14.40
CA GLY A 45 16.48 1.21 14.58
C GLY A 45 17.65 2.17 14.82
N ALA A 46 17.54 3.40 14.32
CA ALA A 46 18.54 4.45 14.51
C ALA A 46 18.48 5.12 15.91
N LEU A 47 17.38 4.98 16.66
CA LEU A 47 17.29 5.49 18.03
C LEU A 47 18.06 4.61 19.02
N THR A 48 18.48 5.20 20.13
CA THR A 48 19.09 4.49 21.26
C THR A 48 18.03 3.78 22.12
N ASP A 49 18.43 2.79 22.94
CA ASP A 49 17.49 2.04 23.79
C ASP A 49 16.71 2.95 24.75
N ARG A 50 17.35 4.03 25.21
CA ARG A 50 16.71 4.99 26.11
C ARG A 50 15.65 5.82 25.38
N GLU A 51 15.96 6.31 24.19
CA GLU A 51 14.99 7.05 23.38
C GLU A 51 13.81 6.15 22.95
N LEU A 52 14.08 4.87 22.68
CA LEU A 52 13.04 3.88 22.41
C LEU A 52 12.15 3.66 23.66
N SER A 53 12.76 3.59 24.83
CA SER A 53 12.04 3.48 26.11
C SER A 53 11.22 4.75 26.42
N ASP A 54 11.65 5.93 26.01
CA ASP A 54 10.92 7.19 26.22
C ASP A 54 9.61 7.22 25.44
N ILE A 55 9.55 6.54 24.29
CA ILE A 55 8.33 6.32 23.50
C ILE A 55 7.60 5.01 23.86
N GLY A 56 8.09 4.29 24.88
CA GLY A 56 7.47 3.07 25.39
C GLY A 56 7.63 1.83 24.50
N LEU A 57 8.62 1.82 23.62
CA LEU A 57 8.94 0.69 22.75
C LEU A 57 10.17 -0.08 23.26
N ILE A 58 10.29 -1.35 22.86
CA ILE A 58 11.52 -2.14 23.01
C ILE A 58 12.03 -2.63 21.64
N ARG A 59 13.31 -3.01 21.56
CA ARG A 59 13.92 -3.49 20.30
C ARG A 59 13.13 -4.65 19.66
N GLY A 60 12.54 -5.52 20.48
CA GLY A 60 11.72 -6.64 20.02
C GLY A 60 10.46 -6.22 19.27
N ASP A 61 9.87 -5.06 19.60
CA ASP A 61 8.69 -4.54 18.89
C ASP A 61 9.05 -4.10 17.47
N ILE A 62 10.26 -3.55 17.29
CA ILE A 62 10.80 -3.16 15.98
C ILE A 62 10.98 -4.40 15.09
N ASP A 63 11.34 -5.54 15.66
CA ASP A 63 11.48 -6.80 14.93
C ASP A 63 10.14 -7.41 14.53
N ALA A 64 9.07 -7.13 15.28
CA ALA A 64 7.71 -7.51 14.91
C ALA A 64 7.14 -6.64 13.79
N LEU A 65 7.67 -5.42 13.56
CA LEU A 65 7.27 -4.55 12.46
C LEU A 65 7.62 -5.17 11.11
N GLY A 66 6.59 -5.35 10.29
CA GLY A 66 6.70 -5.94 8.96
C GLY A 66 6.23 -7.40 8.89
N SER A 67 5.90 -8.06 10.00
CA SER A 67 5.30 -9.41 9.97
C SER A 67 3.99 -9.50 9.18
N ASP A 68 3.25 -8.40 9.06
CA ASP A 68 2.03 -8.27 8.26
C ASP A 68 2.28 -7.58 6.89
N SER A 69 3.54 -7.30 6.56
CA SER A 69 3.88 -6.63 5.31
C SER A 69 3.57 -7.55 4.12
N PRO A 70 2.85 -7.07 3.10
CA PRO A 70 2.48 -7.89 1.95
C PRO A 70 3.65 -8.26 1.03
N LEU A 71 4.84 -7.72 1.28
CA LEU A 71 6.06 -7.92 0.50
C LEU A 71 7.25 -8.43 1.34
N ILE A 72 6.99 -9.01 2.52
CA ILE A 72 8.01 -9.66 3.36
C ILE A 72 7.75 -11.15 3.52
#